data_AF-A0A9D8BHY1-F1
#
_entry.id   AF-A0A9D8BHY1-F1
#
_cell.length_a   1.000
_cell.length_b   1.000
_cell.length_c   1.000
_cell.angle_alpha   90.00
_cell.angle_beta   90.00
_cell.angle_gamma   90.00
#
_symmetry.space_group_name_H-M   'P 1'
#
loop_
_entity.id
_entity.type
_entity.pdbx_description
1 polymer ?
#
loop_
_entity_poly.entity_id
_entity_poly.type
_entity_poly.pdbx_seq_one_letter_code
_entity_poly.pdbx_strand_id
1 'polypeptide(L)'
;MSSETLPSGGENPTSDKKKDYKVKTLQDSAELGVFTTGQAGKICKGYCSQQGIIRCYDADPSSPEYLKSFRVPGSRFRRIPKVELYKFMMNHGLPMDRFPGLSENGEVEIIIDEKTAESIARGEIPTEVAQQIADWTSVNRNASYRLLQKSADPIVQGSSDSDPETPIQESDAALVE
;
A
#
# COMPACT_ATOMS: atom_id res chain seq x y z
N MET A 1 -13.67 12.25 69.90
CA MET A 1 -13.98 11.12 68.99
C MET A 1 -13.13 11.28 67.75
N SER A 2 -11.93 10.72 67.79
CA SER A 2 -11.04 10.58 66.64
C SER A 2 -11.39 9.27 65.95
N SER A 3 -11.57 9.29 64.63
CA SER A 3 -11.76 8.09 63.80
C SER A 3 -10.67 8.05 62.73
N GLU A 4 -10.31 6.81 62.39
CA GLU A 4 -9.04 6.37 61.84
C GLU A 4 -8.98 6.38 60.31
N THR A 5 -7.75 6.55 59.84
CA THR A 5 -7.04 6.15 58.61
C THR A 5 -7.68 5.08 57.69
N LEU A 6 -7.62 5.30 56.37
CA LEU A 6 -6.79 4.52 55.39
C LEU A 6 -6.81 5.17 53.98
N PRO A 7 -5.69 5.10 53.21
CA PRO A 7 -5.52 5.70 51.89
C PRO A 7 -5.94 4.74 50.77
N SER A 8 -6.59 5.26 49.72
CA SER A 8 -6.82 4.52 48.48
C SER A 8 -5.76 4.88 47.46
N GLY A 9 -4.75 4.01 47.35
CA GLY A 9 -3.90 3.88 46.18
C GLY A 9 -4.68 3.22 45.05
N GLY A 10 -4.51 3.78 43.85
CA GLY A 10 -5.08 3.30 42.61
C GLY A 10 -4.29 3.89 41.45
N GLU A 11 -3.01 3.51 41.39
CA GLU A 11 -2.18 3.68 40.20
C GLU A 11 -2.88 2.96 39.04
N ASN A 12 -3.29 3.72 38.01
CA ASN A 12 -3.65 3.11 36.72
C ASN A 12 -2.36 2.94 35.92
N PRO A 13 -1.92 1.71 35.62
CA PRO A 13 -0.74 1.50 34.83
C PRO A 13 -1.08 1.43 33.34
N THR A 14 -0.05 1.68 32.54
CA THR A 14 0.16 1.21 31.17
C THR A 14 -0.47 2.00 30.02
N SER A 15 0.28 3.03 29.62
CA SER A 15 0.96 3.07 28.32
C SER A 15 0.24 2.39 27.14
N ASP A 16 -0.68 3.12 26.51
CA ASP A 16 -1.04 2.88 25.12
C ASP A 16 0.18 3.14 24.23
N LYS A 17 0.97 2.08 24.01
CA LYS A 17 1.96 2.04 22.94
C LYS A 17 1.20 2.21 21.62
N LYS A 18 1.14 3.43 21.10
CA LYS A 18 0.90 3.68 19.68
C LYS A 18 1.95 2.88 18.92
N LYS A 19 1.57 1.71 18.41
CA LYS A 19 2.36 1.02 17.40
C LYS A 19 2.31 1.93 16.17
N ASP A 20 3.43 2.61 15.90
CA ASP A 20 3.62 3.36 14.67
C ASP A 20 3.62 2.36 13.51
N TYR A 21 2.45 2.06 12.98
CA TYR A 21 2.33 1.30 11.75
C TYR A 21 2.87 2.19 10.64
N LYS A 22 4.16 2.05 10.32
CA LYS A 22 4.80 2.69 9.18
C LYS A 22 3.91 2.51 7.96
N VAL A 23 3.37 3.61 7.44
CA VAL A 23 2.45 3.58 6.31
C VAL A 23 3.24 3.15 5.08
N LYS A 24 3.09 1.88 4.68
CA LYS A 24 3.66 1.34 3.44
C LYS A 24 3.12 2.11 2.24
N THR A 25 4.01 2.47 1.33
CA THR A 25 3.72 3.26 0.13
C THR A 25 2.88 2.45 -0.88
N LEU A 26 2.39 3.09 -1.94
CA LEU A 26 1.73 2.36 -3.05
C LEU A 26 2.72 1.44 -3.78
N GLN A 27 4.00 1.80 -3.81
CA GLN A 27 5.08 0.98 -4.35
C GLN A 27 5.19 -0.35 -3.58
N ASP A 28 5.16 -0.29 -2.24
CA ASP A 28 5.27 -1.47 -1.38
C ASP A 28 4.10 -2.45 -1.53
N SER A 29 2.92 -1.99 -1.97
CA SER A 29 1.75 -2.85 -2.17
C SER A 29 1.83 -3.71 -3.44
N ALA A 30 2.66 -3.34 -4.42
CA ALA A 30 2.92 -4.20 -5.59
C ALA A 30 3.62 -5.51 -5.18
N GLU A 31 4.48 -5.45 -4.15
CA GLU A 31 5.20 -6.61 -3.61
C GLU A 31 4.31 -7.52 -2.75
N LEU A 32 3.25 -6.96 -2.14
CA LEU A 32 2.39 -7.68 -1.19
C LEU A 32 1.15 -8.30 -1.84
N GLY A 33 0.88 -8.00 -3.12
CA GLY A 33 -0.30 -8.49 -3.83
C GLY A 33 -1.64 -8.07 -3.22
N VAL A 34 -1.65 -7.23 -2.18
CA VAL A 34 -2.85 -6.81 -1.44
C VAL A 34 -2.83 -5.31 -1.15
N PHE A 35 -3.99 -4.68 -1.28
CA PHE A 35 -4.21 -3.26 -1.03
C PHE A 35 -5.06 -3.04 0.22
N THR A 36 -4.78 -1.94 0.92
CA THR A 36 -5.71 -1.37 1.91
C THR A 36 -6.85 -0.62 1.21
N THR A 37 -7.95 -0.38 1.91
CA THR A 37 -9.06 0.45 1.38
C THR A 37 -8.61 1.85 0.97
N GLY A 38 -7.67 2.43 1.73
CA GLY A 38 -7.12 3.75 1.42
C GLY A 38 -6.26 3.73 0.15
N GLN A 39 -5.46 2.69 -0.06
CA GLN A 39 -4.69 2.51 -1.29
C GLN A 39 -5.61 2.26 -2.49
N ALA A 40 -6.59 1.35 -2.37
CA ALA A 40 -7.55 1.09 -3.44
C ALA A 40 -8.36 2.32 -3.84
N GLY A 41 -8.80 3.13 -2.87
CA GLY A 41 -9.49 4.39 -3.16
C GLY A 41 -8.60 5.45 -3.83
N LYS A 42 -7.27 5.40 -3.59
CA LYS A 42 -6.31 6.25 -4.31
C LYS A 42 -6.12 5.80 -5.76
N ILE A 43 -6.09 4.49 -5.99
CA ILE A 43 -5.98 3.89 -7.33
C ILE A 43 -7.26 4.18 -8.13
N CYS A 44 -8.44 4.01 -7.52
CA CYS A 44 -9.75 4.23 -8.14
C CYS A 44 -10.22 5.70 -8.05
N LYS A 45 -9.30 6.66 -7.96
CA LYS A 45 -9.63 8.09 -7.89
C LYS A 45 -10.50 8.50 -9.08
N GLY A 46 -11.57 9.23 -8.81
CA GLY A 46 -12.56 9.65 -9.82
C GLY A 46 -13.74 8.69 -9.97
N TYR A 47 -13.62 7.45 -9.51
CA TYR A 47 -14.72 6.48 -9.46
C TYR A 47 -15.25 6.27 -8.05
N CYS A 48 -14.38 5.96 -7.09
CA CYS A 48 -14.79 5.72 -5.71
C CYS A 48 -13.76 6.20 -4.68
N SER A 49 -14.24 6.90 -3.66
CA SER A 49 -13.43 7.29 -2.50
C SER A 49 -13.12 6.07 -1.61
N GLN A 50 -12.27 6.22 -0.58
CA GLN A 50 -12.06 5.15 0.41
C GLN A 50 -13.38 4.64 1.02
N GLN A 51 -14.34 5.54 1.30
CA GLN A 51 -15.66 5.16 1.80
C GLN A 51 -16.49 4.47 0.71
N GLY A 52 -16.35 4.90 -0.55
CA GLY A 52 -16.92 4.19 -1.70
C GLY A 52 -16.41 2.75 -1.80
N ILE A 53 -15.10 2.54 -1.66
CA ILE A 53 -14.49 1.19 -1.62
C ILE A 53 -15.07 0.34 -0.48
N ILE A 54 -15.27 0.92 0.70
CA ILE A 54 -15.88 0.19 1.83
C ILE A 54 -17.32 -0.21 1.50
N ARG A 55 -18.10 0.66 0.85
CA ARG A 55 -19.48 0.34 0.41
C ARG A 55 -19.50 -0.76 -0.66
N CYS A 56 -18.60 -0.73 -1.63
CA CYS A 56 -18.48 -1.77 -2.65
C CYS A 56 -18.17 -3.14 -2.02
N TYR A 57 -17.43 -3.17 -0.91
CA TYR A 57 -17.21 -4.41 -0.16
C TYR A 57 -18.48 -4.90 0.55
N ASP A 58 -19.23 -4.01 1.19
CA ASP A 58 -20.42 -4.38 1.97
C ASP A 58 -21.66 -4.59 1.06
N ALA A 59 -21.51 -4.35 -0.25
CA ALA A 59 -22.52 -4.64 -1.25
C ALA A 59 -22.78 -6.15 -1.39
N ASP A 60 -23.96 -6.50 -1.88
CA ASP A 60 -24.33 -7.88 -2.15
C ASP A 60 -23.38 -8.52 -3.19
N PRO A 61 -22.89 -9.76 -3.00
CA PRO A 61 -21.97 -10.41 -3.96
C PRO A 61 -22.49 -10.58 -5.39
N SER A 62 -23.82 -10.56 -5.58
CA SER A 62 -24.43 -10.58 -6.91
C SER A 62 -24.55 -9.19 -7.54
N SER A 63 -24.28 -8.13 -6.77
CA SER A 63 -24.31 -6.75 -7.25
C SER A 63 -23.12 -6.48 -8.19
N PRO A 64 -23.34 -5.72 -9.29
CA PRO A 64 -22.25 -5.28 -10.15
C PRO A 64 -21.25 -4.36 -9.43
N GLU A 65 -21.62 -3.80 -8.28
CA GLU A 65 -20.78 -2.92 -7.46
C GLU A 65 -19.91 -3.68 -6.45
N TYR A 66 -20.03 -5.01 -6.38
CA TYR A 66 -19.32 -5.81 -5.38
C TYR A 66 -17.81 -5.86 -5.65
N LEU A 67 -17.03 -5.49 -4.62
CA LEU A 67 -15.58 -5.64 -4.61
C LEU A 67 -15.16 -6.75 -3.66
N LYS A 68 -14.69 -7.85 -4.23
CA LYS A 68 -14.20 -9.00 -3.45
C LYS A 68 -12.97 -8.64 -2.62
N SER A 69 -13.07 -8.87 -1.31
CA SER A 69 -12.05 -8.53 -0.32
C SER A 69 -12.20 -9.40 0.93
N PHE A 70 -11.20 -9.39 1.82
CA PHE A 70 -11.24 -10.09 3.11
C PHE A 70 -10.98 -9.17 4.30
N ARG A 71 -11.46 -9.58 5.47
CA ARG A 71 -11.15 -8.92 6.76
C ARG A 71 -9.89 -9.55 7.36
N VAL A 72 -9.05 -8.72 7.95
CA VAL A 72 -7.86 -9.18 8.68
C VAL A 72 -8.30 -9.81 10.02
N PRO A 73 -7.84 -11.03 10.38
CA PRO A 73 -8.18 -11.65 11.65
C PRO A 73 -7.85 -10.74 12.84
N GLY A 74 -8.77 -10.64 13.81
CA GLY A 74 -8.61 -9.78 14.98
C GLY A 74 -8.62 -8.27 14.69
N SER A 75 -8.96 -7.85 13.48
CA SER A 75 -9.01 -6.44 13.07
C SER A 75 -10.28 -6.11 12.29
N ARG A 76 -10.67 -4.85 12.33
CA ARG A 76 -11.75 -4.31 11.48
C ARG A 76 -11.28 -3.97 10.08
N PHE A 77 -9.96 -4.00 9.84
CA PHE A 77 -9.37 -3.62 8.57
C PHE A 77 -9.62 -4.65 7.47
N ARG A 78 -9.77 -4.11 6.26
CA ARG A 78 -9.97 -4.89 5.04
C ARG A 78 -8.70 -4.91 4.21
N ARG A 79 -8.56 -5.98 3.44
CA ARG A 79 -7.56 -6.15 2.40
C ARG A 79 -8.25 -6.54 1.10
N ILE A 80 -7.76 -5.98 0.01
CA ILE A 80 -8.28 -6.15 -1.33
C ILE A 80 -7.16 -6.78 -2.16
N PRO A 81 -7.31 -8.03 -2.63
CA PRO A 81 -6.32 -8.65 -3.50
C PRO A 81 -6.11 -7.83 -4.79
N LYS A 82 -4.86 -7.76 -5.27
CA LYS A 82 -4.50 -7.01 -6.48
C LYS A 82 -5.33 -7.42 -7.69
N VAL A 83 -5.49 -8.73 -7.88
CA VAL A 83 -6.26 -9.29 -9.02
C VAL A 83 -7.75 -8.94 -8.92
N GLU A 84 -8.33 -8.96 -7.72
CA GLU A 84 -9.74 -8.59 -7.54
C GLU A 84 -9.95 -7.07 -7.75
N LEU A 85 -9.01 -6.24 -7.32
CA LEU A 85 -9.05 -4.80 -7.62
C LEU A 85 -8.93 -4.53 -9.12
N TYR A 86 -8.04 -5.25 -9.81
CA TYR A 86 -7.87 -5.13 -11.25
C TYR A 86 -9.16 -5.50 -12.00
N LYS A 87 -9.78 -6.64 -11.68
CA LYS A 87 -11.08 -7.04 -12.26
C LYS A 87 -12.15 -5.98 -12.04
N PHE A 88 -12.25 -5.47 -10.82
CA PHE A 88 -13.22 -4.42 -10.47
C PHE A 88 -13.01 -3.17 -11.34
N MET A 89 -11.76 -2.72 -11.47
CA MET A 89 -11.42 -1.58 -12.33
C MET A 89 -11.79 -1.84 -13.79
N MET A 90 -11.50 -3.04 -14.31
CA MET A 90 -11.81 -3.43 -15.69
C MET A 90 -13.32 -3.43 -15.96
N ASN A 91 -14.09 -4.06 -15.06
CA ASN A 91 -15.55 -4.14 -15.18
C ASN A 91 -16.24 -2.77 -15.15
N HIS A 92 -15.61 -1.78 -14.49
CA HIS A 92 -16.13 -0.42 -14.38
C HIS A 92 -15.48 0.58 -15.36
N GLY A 93 -14.63 0.11 -16.28
CA GLY A 93 -14.01 0.97 -17.29
C GLY A 93 -13.06 2.03 -16.72
N LEU A 94 -12.41 1.73 -15.60
CA LEU A 94 -11.45 2.65 -14.96
C LEU A 94 -10.13 2.67 -15.74
N PRO A 95 -9.35 3.75 -15.67
CA PRO A 95 -8.05 3.77 -16.32
C PRO A 95 -7.05 2.82 -15.61
N MET A 96 -6.40 1.93 -16.37
CA MET A 96 -5.40 0.96 -15.87
C MET A 96 -3.95 1.44 -15.98
N ASP A 97 -3.72 2.56 -16.67
CA ASP A 97 -2.40 3.18 -16.91
C ASP A 97 -1.57 3.36 -15.62
N ARG A 98 -2.23 3.60 -14.49
CA ARG A 98 -1.60 3.82 -13.19
C ARG A 98 -1.77 2.66 -12.21
N PHE A 99 -2.20 1.49 -12.68
CA PHE A 99 -2.36 0.34 -11.80
C PHE A 99 -0.98 -0.19 -11.34
N PRO A 100 -0.69 -0.25 -10.02
CA PRO A 100 0.62 -0.65 -9.55
C PRO A 100 1.02 -2.06 -10.00
N GLY A 101 2.22 -2.19 -10.57
CA GLY A 101 2.76 -3.43 -11.11
C GLY A 101 2.07 -3.89 -12.39
N LEU A 102 1.61 -2.94 -13.20
CA LEU A 102 1.35 -3.10 -14.62
C LEU A 102 2.40 -2.26 -15.37
N SER A 103 3.02 -2.85 -16.40
CA SER A 103 3.91 -2.14 -17.32
C SER A 103 3.11 -1.19 -18.22
N GLU A 104 3.78 -0.23 -18.85
CA GLU A 104 3.22 0.65 -19.89
C GLU A 104 2.56 -0.14 -21.04
N ASN A 105 3.06 -1.36 -21.31
CA ASN A 105 2.54 -2.26 -22.33
C ASN A 105 1.37 -3.15 -21.83
N GLY A 106 0.90 -2.97 -20.59
CA GLY A 106 -0.19 -3.76 -20.00
C GLY A 106 0.24 -5.11 -19.43
N GLU A 107 1.53 -5.39 -19.33
CA GLU A 107 2.07 -6.63 -18.76
C GLU A 107 2.06 -6.57 -17.24
N VAL A 108 1.73 -7.66 -16.55
CA VAL A 108 1.87 -7.67 -15.09
C VAL A 108 3.31 -7.87 -14.67
N GLU A 109 3.76 -6.97 -13.82
CA GLU A 109 5.07 -7.05 -13.19
C GLU A 109 4.93 -7.79 -11.87
N ILE A 110 5.65 -8.90 -11.77
CA ILE A 110 5.75 -9.73 -10.56
C ILE A 110 7.13 -9.48 -9.97
N ILE A 111 7.16 -8.88 -8.79
CA ILE A 111 8.41 -8.58 -8.10
C ILE A 111 8.81 -9.83 -7.32
N ILE A 112 10.01 -10.34 -7.59
CA ILE A 112 10.58 -11.52 -6.95
C ILE A 112 11.81 -11.13 -6.13
N ASP A 113 12.02 -11.84 -5.02
CA ASP A 113 13.25 -11.74 -4.24
C ASP A 113 14.38 -12.55 -4.88
N GLU A 114 15.59 -12.35 -4.37
CA GLU A 114 16.80 -13.02 -4.86
C GLU A 114 16.70 -14.55 -4.76
N LYS A 115 16.18 -15.07 -3.64
CA LYS A 115 15.99 -16.51 -3.44
C LYS A 115 15.03 -17.14 -4.45
N THR A 116 13.94 -16.42 -4.77
CA THR A 116 12.96 -16.81 -5.77
C THR A 116 13.60 -16.79 -7.15
N ALA A 117 14.40 -15.75 -7.46
CA ALA A 117 15.15 -15.66 -8.71
C ALA A 117 16.14 -16.83 -8.88
N GLU A 118 16.89 -17.20 -7.84
CA GLU A 118 17.79 -18.37 -7.85
C GLU A 118 17.04 -19.69 -8.11
N SER A 119 15.86 -19.86 -7.53
CA SER A 119 15.03 -21.05 -7.75
C SER A 119 14.56 -21.12 -9.20
N ILE A 120 14.10 -19.99 -9.76
CA ILE A 120 13.69 -19.88 -11.16
C ILE A 120 14.86 -20.10 -12.11
N ALA A 121 16.05 -19.58 -11.79
CA ALA A 121 17.27 -19.80 -12.58
C ALA A 121 17.67 -21.28 -12.65
N ARG A 122 17.31 -22.08 -11.63
CA ARG A 122 17.48 -23.54 -11.62
C ARG A 122 16.35 -24.29 -12.35
N GLY A 123 15.38 -23.58 -12.93
CA GLY A 123 14.22 -24.16 -13.62
C GLY A 123 13.04 -24.51 -12.71
N GLU A 124 13.10 -24.13 -11.43
CA GLU A 124 12.03 -24.38 -10.46
C GLU A 124 11.19 -23.11 -10.30
N ILE A 125 9.93 -23.12 -10.75
CA ILE A 125 9.01 -22.02 -10.51
C ILE A 125 8.37 -22.19 -9.14
N PRO A 126 8.63 -21.30 -8.16
CA PRO A 126 8.02 -21.42 -6.84
C PRO A 126 6.50 -21.28 -6.93
N THR A 127 5.79 -22.04 -6.08
CA THR A 127 4.32 -22.09 -6.08
C THR A 127 3.67 -20.72 -5.95
N GLU A 128 4.26 -19.82 -5.16
CA GLU A 128 3.77 -18.45 -4.99
C GLU A 128 3.76 -17.67 -6.31
N VAL A 129 4.85 -17.75 -7.08
CA VAL A 129 4.95 -17.10 -8.40
C VAL A 129 3.99 -17.73 -9.40
N ALA A 130 3.92 -19.07 -9.41
CA ALA A 130 2.98 -19.79 -10.26
C ALA A 130 1.52 -19.40 -9.97
N GLN A 131 1.16 -19.24 -8.70
CA GLN A 131 -0.18 -18.81 -8.30
C GLN A 131 -0.48 -17.38 -8.75
N GLN A 132 0.47 -16.45 -8.62
CA GLN A 132 0.29 -15.08 -9.10
C GLN A 132 0.12 -15.02 -10.62
N ILE A 133 0.87 -15.83 -11.38
CA ILE A 133 0.71 -15.96 -12.83
C ILE A 133 -0.67 -16.56 -13.17
N ALA A 134 -1.08 -17.62 -12.47
CA ALA A 134 -2.38 -18.27 -12.67
C ALA A 134 -3.54 -17.31 -12.40
N ASP A 135 -3.47 -16.55 -11.32
CA ASP A 135 -4.49 -15.57 -10.97
C ASP A 135 -4.60 -14.48 -12.04
N TRP A 136 -3.47 -14.00 -12.58
CA TRP A 136 -3.47 -12.99 -13.63
C TRP A 136 -4.00 -13.51 -14.98
N THR A 137 -3.55 -14.69 -15.40
CA THR A 137 -4.02 -15.33 -16.64
C THR A 137 -5.50 -15.72 -16.58
N SER A 138 -6.06 -15.93 -15.39
CA SER A 138 -7.50 -16.18 -15.21
C SER A 138 -8.37 -14.98 -15.58
N VAL A 139 -7.82 -13.75 -15.53
CA VAL A 139 -8.57 -12.50 -15.74
C VAL A 139 -8.28 -11.83 -17.07
N ASN A 140 -7.11 -12.11 -17.64
CA ASN A 140 -6.69 -11.55 -18.91
C ASN A 140 -6.15 -12.69 -19.80
N ARG A 141 -6.91 -13.06 -20.83
CA ARG A 141 -6.54 -14.18 -21.72
C ARG A 141 -5.30 -13.92 -22.56
N ASN A 142 -4.96 -12.64 -22.77
CA ASN A 142 -3.73 -12.22 -23.45
C ASN A 142 -2.67 -11.78 -22.44
N ALA A 143 -2.79 -12.21 -21.18
CA ALA A 143 -1.86 -11.86 -20.12
C ALA A 143 -0.42 -12.26 -20.49
N SER A 144 0.43 -11.27 -20.69
CA SER A 144 1.87 -11.41 -20.48
C SER A 144 2.23 -11.01 -19.05
N TYR A 145 3.32 -11.58 -18.56
CA TYR A 145 3.90 -11.25 -17.27
C TYR A 145 5.40 -11.03 -17.42
N ARG A 146 5.95 -10.20 -16.55
CA ARG A 146 7.37 -9.90 -16.47
C ARG A 146 7.83 -10.08 -15.03
N LEU A 147 8.86 -10.91 -14.83
CA LEU A 147 9.48 -11.10 -13.52
C LEU A 147 10.54 -10.01 -13.33
N LEU A 148 10.45 -9.28 -12.21
CA LEU A 148 11.40 -8.23 -11.85
C LEU A 148 12.07 -8.61 -10.53
N GLN A 149 13.39 -8.73 -10.53
CA GLN A 149 14.14 -8.95 -9.29
C GLN A 149 14.25 -7.64 -8.51
N LYS A 150 13.92 -7.69 -7.22
CA LYS A 150 14.08 -6.54 -6.32
C LYS A 150 15.57 -6.22 -6.14
N SER A 151 16.04 -5.08 -6.64
CA SER A 151 17.38 -4.57 -6.33
C SER A 151 17.41 -4.02 -4.91
N ALA A 152 18.38 -4.44 -4.10
CA ALA A 152 18.62 -3.85 -2.79
C ALA A 152 19.07 -2.38 -2.96
N ASP A 153 18.18 -1.44 -2.62
CA ASP A 153 18.40 -0.34 -1.65
C ASP A 153 17.39 0.80 -1.87
N PRO A 154 16.40 1.00 -0.99
CA PRO A 154 15.80 2.32 -0.83
C PRO A 154 16.79 3.20 -0.05
N ILE A 155 17.47 4.12 -0.74
CA ILE A 155 18.22 5.20 -0.10
C ILE A 155 17.21 6.03 0.71
N VAL A 156 17.22 5.86 2.03
CA VAL A 156 16.58 6.81 2.94
C VAL A 156 17.42 8.07 2.92
N GLN A 157 17.09 9.05 2.07
CA GLN A 157 17.50 10.43 2.31
C GLN A 157 16.64 10.99 3.44
N GLY A 158 17.07 10.72 4.67
CA GLY A 158 16.72 11.52 5.82
C GLY A 158 17.87 12.47 6.10
N SER A 159 17.70 13.76 5.85
CA SER A 159 18.50 14.79 6.50
C SER A 159 17.61 15.50 7.51
N SER A 160 17.68 15.04 8.76
CA SER A 160 17.66 15.95 9.90
C SER A 160 19.02 16.62 9.92
N ASP A 161 19.08 17.94 9.74
CA ASP A 161 19.72 18.82 10.71
C ASP A 161 19.80 20.28 10.21
N SER A 162 19.34 21.15 11.11
CA SER A 162 19.77 22.53 11.33
C SER A 162 19.29 23.61 10.36
N ASP A 163 18.23 24.31 10.75
CA ASP A 163 18.13 25.76 10.54
C ASP A 163 19.23 26.46 11.34
N PRO A 164 20.11 27.27 10.73
CA PRO A 164 20.75 28.37 11.42
C PRO A 164 20.03 29.69 11.11
N GLU A 165 19.65 30.40 12.18
CA GLU A 165 19.24 31.80 12.15
C GLU A 165 20.26 32.67 11.38
N THR A 166 19.73 33.45 10.41
CA THR A 166 20.07 34.81 9.92
C THR A 166 21.46 35.42 10.20
N PRO A 167 22.04 36.18 9.24
CA PRO A 167 21.72 37.63 9.18
C PRO A 167 21.61 38.21 7.76
N ILE A 168 20.62 39.09 7.58
CA ILE A 168 20.48 39.96 6.41
C ILE A 168 21.46 41.12 6.59
N GLN A 169 22.53 41.16 5.79
CA GLN A 169 23.24 42.39 5.41
C GLN A 169 23.88 42.20 4.04
N GLU A 170 23.40 42.93 3.04
CA GLU A 170 24.31 43.59 2.11
C GLU A 170 23.68 44.88 1.59
N SER A 171 24.41 45.96 1.84
CA SER A 171 24.19 47.30 1.34
C SER A 171 24.86 47.46 -0.02
N ASP A 172 24.16 48.18 -0.89
CA ASP A 172 24.65 49.23 -1.79
C ASP A 172 25.00 48.92 -3.26
N ALA A 173 24.63 49.92 -4.06
CA ALA A 173 25.08 50.34 -5.39
C ALA A 173 24.70 49.50 -6.65
N ALA A 174 23.76 50.03 -7.44
CA ALA A 174 24.06 50.55 -8.79
C ALA A 174 22.84 51.23 -9.47
N LEU A 175 22.85 52.55 -9.44
CA LEU A 175 22.58 53.50 -10.54
C LEU A 175 22.17 52.91 -11.92
N VAL A 176 20.95 53.17 -12.40
CA VAL A 176 20.68 53.57 -13.81
C VAL A 176 19.36 54.38 -13.91
N GLU A 177 19.51 55.61 -14.41
CA GLU A 177 18.54 56.64 -14.89
C GLU A 177 17.40 57.16 -13.98
#